data_AF-A0A7C6XUW9-F1
#
_entry.id   AF-A0A7C6XUW9-F1
#
_cell.length_a   1.000
_cell.length_b   1.000
_cell.length_c   1.000
_cell.angle_alpha   90.00
_cell.angle_beta   90.00
_cell.angle_gamma   90.00
#
_symmetry.space_group_name_H-M   'P 1'
#
loop_
_entity.id
_entity.type
_entity.pdbx_description
1 polymer ?
#
loop_
_entity_poly.entity_id
_entity_poly.type
_entity_poly.pdbx_seq_one_letter_code
_entity_poly.pdbx_strand_id
1 'polypeptide(L)'
;MAGKIETLRHRLSHAGPRLRQGIILAGLMLALPVVGMLIASRVSLNFVLPVILAPILFGIAANRLQWSVVGIFFTAAFVRFTLPSGTHSRIVASLLFTALLVVIWVSRMMLAGRVQLRSSPAHKPLIAFILVSIISYIWGIAFRDPLLTVWDTWGFVQLGALAVMVLLPCAFLLASEWLGDLRLLRWLVRLTLLVGGLTLLDQYTSLPLGWVQSRPLFPLWFASLGLGQALYNRQLSNSHRAV
;
A
#
# COMPACT_ATOMS: atom_id res chain seq x y z
N MET A 1 34.76 -24.76 6.34
CA MET A 1 33.35 -24.27 6.30
C MET A 1 33.17 -22.89 5.65
N ALA A 2 34.17 -21.99 5.69
CA ALA A 2 34.08 -20.65 5.11
C ALA A 2 33.86 -20.62 3.57
N GLY A 3 34.51 -21.51 2.81
CA GLY A 3 34.41 -21.50 1.34
C GLY A 3 33.02 -21.87 0.76
N LYS A 4 32.20 -22.62 1.50
CA LYS A 4 30.84 -23.02 1.05
C LYS A 4 29.86 -21.83 1.10
N ILE A 5 30.09 -20.90 2.03
CA ILE A 5 29.27 -19.71 2.24
C ILE A 5 29.52 -18.67 1.13
N GLU A 6 30.77 -18.52 0.67
CA GLU A 6 31.11 -17.64 -0.44
C GLU A 6 30.55 -18.12 -1.78
N THR A 7 30.57 -19.44 -2.04
CA THR A 7 29.95 -20.01 -3.25
C THR A 7 28.44 -19.84 -3.29
N LEU A 8 27.76 -19.89 -2.14
CA LEU A 8 26.32 -19.61 -2.05
C LEU A 8 26.02 -18.12 -2.26
N ARG A 9 26.86 -17.23 -1.72
CA ARG A 9 26.75 -15.77 -1.89
C ARG A 9 26.93 -15.35 -3.35
N HIS A 10 27.86 -15.97 -4.08
CA HIS A 10 28.11 -15.69 -5.50
C HIS A 10 27.00 -16.24 -6.41
N ARG A 11 26.39 -17.38 -6.07
CA ARG A 11 25.24 -17.92 -6.84
C ARG A 11 23.96 -17.12 -6.61
N LEU A 12 23.74 -16.61 -5.39
CA LEU A 12 22.59 -15.75 -5.08
C LEU A 12 22.68 -14.36 -5.74
N SER A 13 23.89 -13.84 -5.99
CA SER A 13 24.07 -12.54 -6.67
C SER A 13 23.74 -12.60 -8.17
N HIS A 14 24.01 -13.74 -8.84
CA HIS A 14 23.72 -13.95 -10.27
C HIS A 14 22.33 -14.54 -10.54
N ALA A 15 21.67 -15.13 -9.53
CA ALA A 15 20.26 -15.53 -9.61
C ALA A 15 19.28 -14.33 -9.65
N GLY A 16 19.77 -13.14 -9.29
CA GLY A 16 18.99 -11.91 -9.15
C GLY A 16 18.05 -11.57 -10.31
N PRO A 17 18.48 -11.50 -11.58
CA PRO A 17 17.62 -11.08 -12.69
C PRO A 17 16.75 -12.20 -13.27
N ARG A 18 17.25 -13.44 -13.37
CA ARG A 18 16.51 -14.57 -13.97
C ARG A 18 15.41 -15.12 -13.06
N LEU A 19 15.68 -15.23 -11.75
CA LEU A 19 14.66 -15.63 -10.78
C LEU A 19 13.57 -14.54 -10.66
N ARG A 20 13.96 -13.26 -10.79
CA ARG A 20 13.03 -12.11 -10.83
C ARG A 20 12.15 -12.11 -12.08
N GLN A 21 12.72 -12.36 -13.25
CA GLN A 21 11.94 -12.51 -14.49
C GLN A 21 10.99 -13.71 -14.39
N GLY A 22 11.43 -14.81 -13.78
CA GLY A 22 10.60 -15.99 -13.52
C GLY A 22 9.39 -15.69 -12.65
N ILE A 23 9.54 -14.92 -11.56
CA ILE A 23 8.41 -14.56 -10.68
C ILE A 23 7.43 -13.62 -11.38
N ILE A 24 7.92 -12.65 -12.16
CA ILE A 24 7.07 -11.72 -12.91
C ILE A 24 6.32 -12.46 -14.03
N LEU A 25 7.01 -13.33 -14.78
CA LEU A 25 6.40 -14.14 -15.83
C LEU A 25 5.41 -15.17 -15.25
N ALA A 26 5.72 -15.82 -14.14
CA ALA A 26 4.82 -16.74 -13.47
C ALA A 26 3.58 -16.01 -12.93
N GLY A 27 3.75 -14.83 -12.33
CA GLY A 27 2.64 -13.99 -11.88
C GLY A 27 1.77 -13.49 -13.04
N LEU A 28 2.38 -13.11 -14.17
CA LEU A 28 1.68 -12.70 -15.38
C LEU A 28 0.95 -13.90 -16.04
N MET A 29 1.59 -15.06 -16.09
CA MET A 29 1.01 -16.30 -16.63
C MET A 29 -0.12 -16.86 -15.76
N LEU A 30 -0.13 -16.61 -14.45
CA LEU A 30 -1.27 -16.94 -13.57
C LEU A 30 -2.37 -15.89 -13.66
N ALA A 31 -2.04 -14.61 -13.84
CA ALA A 31 -3.04 -13.55 -13.95
C ALA A 31 -3.85 -13.62 -15.25
N LEU A 32 -3.21 -13.93 -16.38
CA LEU A 32 -3.86 -14.03 -17.70
C LEU A 32 -5.05 -15.00 -17.77
N PRO A 33 -4.95 -16.27 -17.32
CA PRO A 33 -6.08 -17.21 -17.34
C PRO A 33 -7.18 -16.83 -16.34
N VAL A 34 -6.82 -16.24 -15.19
CA VAL A 34 -7.82 -15.74 -14.21
C VAL A 34 -8.60 -14.57 -14.81
N VAL A 35 -7.92 -13.65 -15.51
CA VAL A 35 -8.57 -12.55 -16.25
C VAL A 35 -9.46 -13.09 -17.37
N GLY A 36 -8.99 -14.05 -18.15
CA GLY A 36 -9.78 -14.70 -19.20
C GLY A 36 -11.03 -15.39 -18.67
N MET A 37 -10.91 -16.07 -17.54
CA MET A 37 -12.03 -16.75 -16.87
C MET A 37 -13.05 -15.75 -16.30
N LEU A 38 -12.60 -14.61 -15.74
CA LEU A 38 -13.45 -13.54 -15.22
C LEU A 38 -14.20 -12.78 -16.33
N ILE A 39 -13.55 -12.54 -17.48
CA ILE A 39 -14.18 -11.92 -18.65
C ILE A 39 -15.23 -12.86 -19.26
N ALA A 40 -14.93 -14.15 -19.34
CA ALA A 40 -15.86 -15.17 -19.84
C ALA A 40 -17.12 -15.32 -18.95
N SER A 41 -17.02 -15.02 -17.65
CA SER A 41 -18.12 -15.18 -16.69
C SER A 41 -18.96 -13.91 -16.47
N ARG A 42 -18.87 -12.90 -17.37
CA ARG A 42 -19.60 -11.61 -17.29
C ARG A 42 -19.46 -10.91 -15.95
N VAL A 43 -18.30 -11.05 -15.30
CA VAL A 43 -18.03 -10.40 -14.02
C VAL A 43 -17.93 -8.89 -14.25
N SER A 44 -18.56 -8.10 -13.36
CA SER A 44 -18.55 -6.64 -13.48
C SER A 44 -17.13 -6.08 -13.61
N LEU A 45 -16.97 -5.04 -14.43
CA LEU A 45 -15.69 -4.39 -14.76
C LEU A 45 -14.85 -4.03 -13.52
N ASN A 46 -15.54 -3.82 -12.39
CA ASN A 46 -14.97 -3.54 -11.07
C ASN A 46 -14.01 -4.63 -10.54
N PHE A 47 -14.14 -5.89 -10.98
CA PHE A 47 -13.26 -6.99 -10.57
C PHE A 47 -12.16 -7.28 -11.60
N VAL A 48 -12.38 -6.94 -12.87
CA VAL A 48 -11.41 -7.17 -13.95
C VAL A 48 -10.22 -6.23 -13.81
N LEU A 49 -10.48 -4.94 -13.55
CA LEU A 49 -9.45 -3.91 -13.37
C LEU A 49 -8.43 -4.25 -12.25
N PRO A 50 -8.86 -4.60 -11.03
CA PRO A 50 -7.96 -5.01 -9.94
C PRO A 50 -7.09 -6.21 -10.28
N VAL A 51 -7.65 -7.22 -10.94
CA VAL A 51 -6.94 -8.47 -11.25
C VAL A 51 -5.85 -8.24 -12.31
N ILE A 52 -6.08 -7.32 -13.25
CA ILE A 52 -5.07 -6.92 -14.24
C ILE A 52 -4.02 -6.00 -13.61
N LEU A 53 -4.45 -5.02 -12.81
CA LEU A 53 -3.55 -4.01 -12.24
C LEU A 53 -2.67 -4.56 -11.12
N ALA A 54 -3.18 -5.47 -10.29
CA ALA A 54 -2.45 -6.04 -9.16
C ALA A 54 -1.08 -6.64 -9.55
N PRO A 55 -0.96 -7.54 -10.54
CA PRO A 55 0.34 -8.11 -10.93
C PRO A 55 1.27 -7.08 -11.57
N ILE A 56 0.74 -6.10 -12.31
CA ILE A 56 1.53 -5.03 -12.92
C ILE A 56 2.11 -4.11 -11.84
N LEU A 57 1.26 -3.62 -10.94
CA LEU A 57 1.67 -2.79 -9.81
C LEU A 57 2.62 -3.53 -8.88
N PHE A 58 2.36 -4.81 -8.63
CA PHE A 58 3.25 -5.69 -7.87
C PHE A 58 4.62 -5.82 -8.54
N GLY A 59 4.67 -6.10 -9.84
CA GLY A 59 5.93 -6.21 -10.59
C GLY A 59 6.73 -4.91 -10.60
N ILE A 60 6.06 -3.76 -10.78
CA ILE A 60 6.68 -2.44 -10.73
C ILE A 60 7.21 -2.16 -9.32
N ALA A 61 6.41 -2.38 -8.28
CA ALA A 61 6.80 -2.07 -6.91
C ALA A 61 7.88 -3.03 -6.36
N ALA A 62 7.84 -4.31 -6.75
CA ALA A 62 8.87 -5.28 -6.43
C ALA A 62 10.23 -4.90 -7.05
N ASN A 63 10.22 -4.40 -8.29
CA ASN A 63 11.44 -3.96 -8.99
C ASN A 63 11.95 -2.61 -8.49
N ARG A 64 11.04 -1.65 -8.31
CA ARG A 64 11.35 -0.29 -7.88
C ARG A 64 10.44 0.10 -6.73
N LEU A 65 10.89 -0.21 -5.51
CA LEU A 65 10.17 0.13 -4.29
C LEU A 65 9.84 1.62 -4.16
N GLN A 66 10.61 2.49 -4.83
CA GLN A 66 10.29 3.91 -4.98
C GLN A 66 8.84 4.16 -5.47
N TRP A 67 8.33 3.35 -6.38
CA TRP A 67 6.99 3.48 -6.95
C TRP A 67 5.89 2.86 -6.09
N SER A 68 6.24 2.25 -4.95
CA SER A 68 5.28 1.62 -4.04
C SER A 68 4.21 2.61 -3.57
N VAL A 69 4.61 3.83 -3.18
CA VAL A 69 3.69 4.88 -2.70
C VAL A 69 2.68 5.28 -3.77
N VAL A 70 3.16 5.48 -4.99
CA VAL A 70 2.31 5.76 -6.15
C VAL A 70 1.37 4.59 -6.42
N GLY A 71 1.86 3.35 -6.31
CA GLY A 71 1.06 2.14 -6.43
C GLY A 71 -0.02 2.01 -5.36
N ILE A 72 0.27 2.37 -4.11
CA ILE A 72 -0.72 2.38 -3.01
C ILE A 72 -1.83 3.39 -3.32
N PHE A 73 -1.46 4.61 -3.72
CA PHE A 73 -2.43 5.65 -4.09
C PHE A 73 -3.28 5.21 -5.28
N PHE A 74 -2.65 4.69 -6.32
CA PHE A 74 -3.34 4.20 -7.52
C PHE A 74 -4.29 3.05 -7.19
N THR A 75 -3.87 2.09 -6.37
CA THR A 75 -4.73 1.01 -5.89
C THR A 75 -5.91 1.57 -5.10
N ALA A 76 -5.69 2.56 -4.23
CA ALA A 76 -6.77 3.20 -3.47
C ALA A 76 -7.78 3.93 -4.38
N ALA A 77 -7.33 4.52 -5.48
CA ALA A 77 -8.17 5.27 -6.40
C ALA A 77 -8.97 4.39 -7.38
N PHE A 78 -8.39 3.30 -7.87
CA PHE A 78 -8.98 2.51 -8.96
C PHE A 78 -9.41 1.10 -8.56
N VAL A 79 -8.96 0.57 -7.42
CA VAL A 79 -9.30 -0.79 -6.99
C VAL A 79 -10.39 -0.74 -5.91
N ARG A 80 -11.64 -0.86 -6.36
CA ARG A 80 -12.85 -0.92 -5.51
C ARG A 80 -13.08 -2.30 -4.89
N PHE A 81 -12.02 -3.00 -4.50
CA PHE A 81 -12.15 -4.28 -3.81
C PHE A 81 -12.21 -4.06 -2.30
N THR A 82 -13.27 -4.55 -1.66
CA THR A 82 -13.43 -4.51 -0.22
C THR A 82 -13.75 -5.89 0.31
N LEU A 83 -12.94 -6.40 1.24
CA LEU A 83 -13.26 -7.62 1.96
C LEU A 83 -14.24 -7.30 3.11
N PRO A 84 -15.30 -8.11 3.29
CA PRO A 84 -16.16 -7.98 4.46
C PRO A 84 -15.35 -8.34 5.70
N SER A 85 -15.23 -7.42 6.66
CA SER A 85 -14.47 -7.66 7.90
C SER A 85 -15.30 -8.30 9.01
N GLY A 86 -16.47 -8.89 8.69
CA GLY A 86 -17.44 -9.37 9.69
C GLY A 86 -18.20 -8.25 10.44
N THR A 87 -17.93 -6.99 10.12
CA THR A 87 -18.60 -5.79 10.65
C THR A 87 -18.95 -4.85 9.50
N HIS A 88 -19.60 -3.71 9.78
CA HIS A 88 -19.83 -2.66 8.77
C HIS A 88 -18.54 -2.03 8.22
N SER A 89 -17.38 -2.36 8.79
CA SER A 89 -16.09 -1.92 8.29
C SER A 89 -15.66 -2.73 7.06
N ARG A 90 -15.00 -2.08 6.11
CA ARG A 90 -14.59 -2.68 4.84
C ARG A 90 -13.08 -2.55 4.73
N ILE A 91 -12.37 -3.67 4.64
CA ILE A 91 -10.92 -3.64 4.42
C ILE A 91 -10.68 -3.22 2.97
N VAL A 92 -10.01 -2.08 2.79
CA VAL A 92 -9.74 -1.51 1.46
C VAL A 92 -8.56 -2.24 0.82
N ALA A 93 -8.63 -2.54 -0.47
CA ALA A 93 -7.57 -3.22 -1.22
C ALA A 93 -6.20 -2.53 -1.12
N SER A 94 -6.17 -1.20 -0.99
CA SER A 94 -4.92 -0.45 -0.77
C SER A 94 -4.21 -0.88 0.51
N LEU A 95 -4.93 -1.29 1.56
CA LEU A 95 -4.34 -1.80 2.80
C LEU A 95 -3.68 -3.16 2.59
N LEU A 96 -4.33 -4.07 1.84
CA LEU A 96 -3.73 -5.36 1.47
C LEU A 96 -2.49 -5.17 0.60
N PHE A 97 -2.57 -4.28 -0.38
CA PHE A 97 -1.43 -3.95 -1.22
C PHE A 97 -0.29 -3.34 -0.40
N THR A 98 -0.62 -2.48 0.57
CA THR A 98 0.35 -1.96 1.54
C THR A 98 0.99 -3.08 2.35
N ALA A 99 0.23 -4.03 2.87
CA ALA A 99 0.76 -5.18 3.60
C ALA A 99 1.77 -5.97 2.76
N LEU A 100 1.41 -6.26 1.52
CA LEU A 100 2.27 -6.96 0.57
C LEU A 100 3.58 -6.19 0.33
N LEU A 101 3.50 -4.88 0.13
CA LEU A 101 4.67 -4.02 -0.07
C LEU A 101 5.56 -3.94 1.17
N VAL A 102 4.97 -3.87 2.36
CA VAL A 102 5.69 -3.86 3.64
C VAL A 102 6.42 -5.19 3.83
N VAL A 103 5.78 -6.33 3.54
CA VAL A 103 6.44 -7.64 3.60
C VAL A 103 7.63 -7.69 2.65
N ILE A 104 7.45 -7.30 1.37
CA ILE A 104 8.55 -7.26 0.40
C ILE A 104 9.69 -6.35 0.88
N TRP A 105 9.34 -5.16 1.39
CA TRP A 105 10.30 -4.18 1.88
C TRP A 105 11.13 -4.74 3.03
N VAL A 106 10.47 -5.27 4.07
CA VAL A 106 11.13 -5.86 5.24
C VAL A 106 11.96 -7.07 4.83
N SER A 107 11.45 -7.97 4.00
CA SER A 107 12.21 -9.12 3.50
C SER A 107 13.45 -8.68 2.75
N ARG A 108 13.38 -7.63 1.93
CA ARG A 108 14.56 -7.08 1.22
C ARG A 108 15.59 -6.50 2.20
N MET A 109 15.16 -5.82 3.26
CA MET A 109 16.08 -5.30 4.29
C MET A 109 16.77 -6.44 5.05
N MET A 110 16.01 -7.50 5.41
CA MET A 110 16.55 -8.68 6.08
C MET A 110 17.57 -9.42 5.22
N LEU A 111 17.25 -9.64 3.93
CA LEU A 111 18.15 -10.29 2.97
C LEU A 111 19.41 -9.47 2.67
N ALA A 112 19.29 -8.14 2.67
CA ALA A 112 20.44 -7.25 2.51
C ALA A 112 21.33 -7.18 3.76
N GLY A 113 20.86 -7.70 4.91
CA GLY A 113 21.58 -7.66 6.20
C GLY A 113 21.80 -6.24 6.73
N ARG A 114 21.06 -5.26 6.21
CA ARG A 114 21.20 -3.84 6.56
C ARG A 114 19.82 -3.25 6.79
N VAL A 115 19.45 -3.11 8.06
CA VAL A 115 18.25 -2.36 8.45
C VAL A 115 18.58 -0.87 8.39
N GLN A 116 18.57 -0.31 7.18
CA GLN A 116 18.77 1.11 6.95
C GLN A 116 17.42 1.78 6.73
N LEU A 117 16.87 2.35 7.80
CA LEU A 117 15.82 3.35 7.71
C LEU A 117 16.48 4.73 7.66
N ARG A 118 16.02 5.60 6.78
CA ARG A 118 16.43 7.00 6.79
C ARG A 118 16.10 7.62 8.14
N SER A 119 17.05 8.29 8.79
CA SER A 119 16.80 8.91 10.10
C SER A 119 15.73 9.99 9.99
N SER A 120 14.58 9.74 10.61
CA SER A 120 13.50 10.73 10.79
C SER A 120 13.04 10.73 12.25
N PRO A 121 12.85 11.92 12.87
CA PRO A 121 12.31 12.01 14.23
C PRO A 121 10.96 11.30 14.40
N ALA A 122 10.18 11.20 13.31
CA ALA A 122 8.87 10.54 13.31
C ALA A 122 8.94 9.00 13.37
N HIS A 123 10.09 8.38 13.08
CA HIS A 123 10.18 6.90 13.03
C HIS A 123 10.08 6.26 14.42
N LYS A 124 10.76 6.84 15.42
CA LYS A 124 10.76 6.33 16.79
C LYS A 124 9.35 6.22 17.39
N PRO A 125 8.52 7.29 17.39
CA PRO A 125 7.16 7.18 17.94
C PRO A 125 6.28 6.22 17.14
N LEU A 126 6.45 6.11 15.82
CA LEU A 126 5.69 5.15 15.01
C LEU A 126 6.05 3.70 15.32
N ILE A 127 7.33 3.39 15.48
CA ILE A 127 7.77 2.05 15.88
C ILE A 127 7.26 1.72 17.28
N ALA A 128 7.35 2.66 18.22
CA ALA A 128 6.79 2.49 19.56
C ALA A 128 5.28 2.22 19.51
N PHE A 129 4.53 2.97 18.70
CA PHE A 129 3.10 2.76 18.51
C PHE A 129 2.76 1.38 17.93
N ILE A 130 3.51 0.91 16.93
CA ILE A 130 3.37 -0.45 16.38
C ILE A 130 3.57 -1.49 17.48
N LEU A 131 4.66 -1.37 18.26
CA LEU A 131 4.98 -2.32 19.32
C LEU A 131 3.90 -2.33 20.42
N VAL A 132 3.48 -1.15 20.88
CA VAL A 132 2.41 -1.02 21.88
C VAL A 132 1.11 -1.62 21.37
N SER A 133 0.77 -1.42 20.09
CA SER A 133 -0.44 -2.01 19.50
C SER A 133 -0.40 -3.55 19.50
N ILE A 134 0.75 -4.15 19.17
CA ILE A 134 0.94 -5.61 19.20
C ILE A 134 0.87 -6.15 20.63
N ILE A 135 1.56 -5.50 21.57
CA ILE A 135 1.56 -5.89 22.99
C ILE A 135 0.15 -5.77 23.57
N SER A 136 -0.56 -4.68 23.26
CA SER A 136 -1.94 -4.45 23.71
C SER A 136 -2.89 -5.51 23.16
N TYR A 137 -2.73 -5.94 21.91
CA TYR A 137 -3.52 -7.03 21.34
C TYR A 137 -3.28 -8.37 22.07
N ILE A 138 -2.02 -8.74 22.28
CA ILE A 138 -1.66 -9.97 23.02
C ILE A 138 -2.21 -9.92 24.44
N TRP A 139 -2.05 -8.78 25.12
CA TRP A 139 -2.58 -8.56 26.45
C TRP A 139 -4.11 -8.66 26.51
N GLY A 140 -4.80 -8.05 25.55
CA GLY A 140 -6.27 -8.08 25.46
C GLY A 140 -6.84 -9.48 25.21
N ILE A 141 -6.07 -10.37 24.56
CA ILE A 141 -6.43 -11.78 24.43
C ILE A 141 -6.18 -12.54 25.74
N ALA A 142 -5.04 -12.31 26.38
CA ALA A 142 -4.63 -13.03 27.59
C ALA A 142 -5.50 -12.68 28.82
N PHE A 143 -5.83 -11.40 28.98
CA PHE A 143 -6.57 -10.87 30.13
C PHE A 143 -7.98 -10.41 29.76
N ARG A 144 -8.64 -11.18 28.89
CA ARG A 144 -10.01 -10.87 28.47
C ARG A 144 -10.97 -11.02 29.64
N ASP A 145 -11.88 -10.06 29.79
CA ASP A 145 -12.98 -10.14 30.76
C ASP A 145 -13.86 -11.38 30.47
N PRO A 146 -14.08 -12.27 31.45
CA PRO A 146 -14.94 -13.44 31.27
C PRO A 146 -16.40 -13.10 30.95
N LEU A 147 -16.85 -11.88 31.23
CA LEU A 147 -18.20 -11.40 30.91
C LEU A 147 -18.36 -11.02 29.43
N LEU A 148 -17.26 -10.91 28.67
CA LEU A 148 -17.31 -10.53 27.26
C LEU A 148 -17.81 -11.70 26.39
N THR A 149 -18.99 -11.57 25.79
CA THR A 149 -19.51 -12.57 24.85
C THR A 149 -18.70 -12.57 23.56
N VAL A 150 -18.08 -13.69 23.25
CA VAL A 150 -17.24 -13.88 22.05
C VAL A 150 -18.08 -14.55 20.99
N TRP A 151 -18.18 -13.94 19.82
CA TRP A 151 -18.78 -14.57 18.64
C TRP A 151 -17.69 -15.10 17.71
N ASP A 152 -18.07 -15.97 16.76
CA ASP A 152 -17.12 -16.73 15.92
C ASP A 152 -16.14 -15.86 15.13
N THR A 153 -16.55 -14.65 14.73
CA THR A 153 -15.71 -13.73 13.94
C THR A 153 -14.93 -12.72 14.78
N TRP A 154 -15.04 -12.75 16.11
CA TRP A 154 -14.43 -11.75 17.00
C TRP A 154 -12.91 -11.64 16.79
N GLY A 155 -12.20 -12.78 16.74
CA GLY A 155 -10.74 -12.78 16.53
C GLY A 155 -10.34 -12.20 15.17
N PHE A 156 -11.13 -12.44 14.13
CA PHE A 156 -10.90 -11.89 12.80
C PHE A 156 -11.07 -10.36 12.77
N VAL A 157 -12.08 -9.84 13.47
CA VAL A 157 -12.29 -8.39 13.60
C VAL A 157 -11.12 -7.74 14.31
N GLN A 158 -10.63 -8.34 15.40
CA GLN A 158 -9.49 -7.80 16.13
C GLN A 158 -8.19 -7.86 15.32
N LEU A 159 -7.95 -8.95 14.59
CA LEU A 159 -6.82 -9.03 13.66
C LEU A 159 -6.90 -7.97 12.57
N GLY A 160 -8.10 -7.71 12.04
CA GLY A 160 -8.33 -6.62 11.10
C GLY A 160 -7.99 -5.24 11.69
N ALA A 161 -8.42 -4.98 12.92
CA ALA A 161 -8.10 -3.74 13.63
C ALA A 161 -6.60 -3.60 13.89
N LEU A 162 -5.94 -4.66 14.39
CA LEU A 162 -4.50 -4.69 14.58
C LEU A 162 -3.75 -4.46 13.26
N ALA A 163 -4.19 -5.12 12.18
CA ALA A 163 -3.59 -4.94 10.86
C ALA A 163 -3.66 -3.48 10.42
N VAL A 164 -4.79 -2.78 10.61
CA VAL A 164 -4.90 -1.34 10.32
C VAL A 164 -3.92 -0.53 11.17
N MET A 165 -3.86 -0.79 12.48
CA MET A 165 -2.98 -0.06 13.42
C MET A 165 -1.50 -0.28 13.14
N VAL A 166 -1.10 -1.42 12.58
CA VAL A 166 0.30 -1.72 12.22
C VAL A 166 0.61 -1.23 10.81
N LEU A 167 -0.26 -1.51 9.84
CA LEU A 167 0.00 -1.24 8.43
C LEU A 167 -0.03 0.25 8.10
N LEU A 168 -0.82 1.08 8.78
CA LEU A 168 -0.84 2.53 8.57
C LEU A 168 0.53 3.17 8.92
N PRO A 169 1.10 2.97 10.13
CA PRO A 169 2.47 3.37 10.44
C PRO A 169 3.50 2.78 9.48
N CYS A 170 3.39 1.50 9.11
CA CYS A 170 4.32 0.89 8.16
C CYS A 170 4.23 1.53 6.77
N ALA A 171 3.03 1.92 6.31
CA ALA A 171 2.83 2.67 5.09
C ALA A 171 3.53 4.02 5.15
N PHE A 172 3.44 4.71 6.29
CA PHE A 172 4.17 5.95 6.53
C PHE A 172 5.68 5.74 6.50
N LEU A 173 6.20 4.72 7.18
CA LEU A 173 7.63 4.41 7.18
C LEU A 173 8.12 4.14 5.76
N LEU A 174 7.41 3.29 5.02
CA LEU A 174 7.67 2.99 3.62
C LEU A 174 7.64 4.26 2.75
N ALA A 175 6.63 5.10 2.93
CA ALA A 175 6.48 6.34 2.17
C ALA A 175 7.60 7.34 2.49
N SER A 176 7.96 7.49 3.76
CA SER A 176 9.00 8.41 4.23
C SER A 176 10.40 8.09 3.69
N GLU A 177 10.66 6.82 3.39
CA GLU A 177 11.92 6.38 2.78
C GLU A 177 12.05 6.91 1.35
N TRP A 178 10.95 6.95 0.59
CA TRP A 178 10.97 7.24 -0.84
C TRP A 178 10.46 8.63 -1.21
N LEU A 179 9.66 9.30 -0.37
CA LEU A 179 9.06 10.61 -0.68
C LEU A 179 10.07 11.76 -0.87
N GLY A 180 11.36 11.53 -0.59
CA GLY A 180 12.41 12.50 -0.88
C GLY A 180 12.63 12.76 -2.37
N ASP A 181 12.15 11.89 -3.27
CA ASP A 181 12.28 12.10 -4.71
C ASP A 181 11.17 13.01 -5.26
N LEU A 182 11.60 14.16 -5.78
CA LEU A 182 10.75 15.18 -6.41
C LEU A 182 9.97 14.64 -7.63
N ARG A 183 10.43 13.54 -8.25
CA ARG A 183 9.70 12.87 -9.33
C ARG A 183 8.46 12.16 -8.79
N LEU A 184 8.58 11.44 -7.68
CA LEU A 184 7.45 10.73 -7.06
C LEU A 184 6.37 11.70 -6.58
N LEU A 185 6.78 12.81 -5.95
CA LEU A 185 5.86 13.85 -5.51
C LEU A 185 5.09 14.45 -6.70
N ARG A 186 5.76 14.73 -7.82
CA ARG A 186 5.12 15.19 -9.06
C ARG A 186 4.09 14.19 -9.59
N TRP A 187 4.38 12.89 -9.54
CA TRP A 187 3.43 11.86 -9.95
C TRP A 187 2.23 11.75 -9.02
N LEU A 188 2.44 11.81 -7.71
CA LEU A 188 1.34 11.82 -6.74
C LEU A 188 0.42 13.02 -6.95
N VAL A 189 0.96 14.23 -7.12
CA VAL A 189 0.16 15.43 -7.41
C VAL A 189 -0.62 15.27 -8.70
N ARG A 190 0.02 14.81 -9.80
CA ARG A 190 -0.66 14.59 -11.08
C ARG A 190 -1.79 13.58 -10.97
N LEU A 191 -1.58 12.46 -10.26
CA LEU A 191 -2.60 11.44 -10.04
C LEU A 191 -3.75 11.97 -9.20
N THR A 192 -3.47 12.71 -8.13
CA THR A 192 -4.51 13.34 -7.31
C THR A 192 -5.31 14.36 -8.13
N LEU A 193 -4.67 15.19 -8.96
CA LEU A 193 -5.40 16.11 -9.84
C LEU A 193 -6.24 15.36 -10.88
N LEU A 194 -5.71 14.29 -11.46
CA LEU A 194 -6.43 13.46 -12.44
C LEU A 194 -7.65 12.79 -11.80
N VAL A 195 -7.49 12.13 -10.66
CA VAL A 195 -8.60 11.47 -9.96
C VAL A 195 -9.64 12.49 -9.49
N GLY A 196 -9.20 13.64 -8.96
CA GLY A 196 -10.09 14.73 -8.55
C GLY A 196 -10.88 15.30 -9.73
N GLY A 197 -10.20 15.54 -10.86
CA GLY A 197 -10.82 15.99 -12.10
C GLY A 197 -11.84 14.99 -12.64
N LEU A 198 -11.50 13.70 -12.71
CA LEU A 198 -12.43 12.64 -13.09
C LEU A 198 -13.65 12.57 -12.17
N THR A 199 -13.45 12.77 -10.86
CA THR A 199 -14.54 12.78 -9.89
C THR A 199 -15.49 13.97 -10.08
N LEU A 200 -14.95 15.16 -10.35
CA LEU A 200 -15.76 16.33 -10.67
C LEU A 200 -16.53 16.10 -11.98
N LEU A 201 -15.88 15.57 -13.00
CA LEU A 201 -16.53 15.22 -14.27
C LEU A 201 -17.68 14.23 -14.05
N ASP A 202 -17.49 13.17 -13.27
CA ASP A 202 -18.54 12.21 -12.89
C ASP A 202 -19.76 12.93 -12.30
N GLN A 203 -19.54 13.86 -11.37
CA GLN A 203 -20.59 14.64 -10.72
C GLN A 203 -21.35 15.57 -11.69
N TYR A 204 -20.68 16.18 -12.68
CA TYR A 204 -21.30 17.13 -13.59
C TYR A 204 -21.87 16.51 -14.87
N THR A 205 -21.34 15.37 -15.32
CA THR A 205 -21.66 14.81 -16.65
C THR A 205 -22.53 13.56 -16.60
N SER A 206 -22.91 13.09 -15.41
CA SER A 206 -23.69 11.84 -15.22
C SER A 206 -23.06 10.61 -15.91
N LEU A 207 -21.77 10.67 -16.24
CA LEU A 207 -21.04 9.55 -16.82
C LEU A 207 -20.99 8.43 -15.77
N PRO A 208 -21.05 7.14 -16.17
CA PRO A 208 -20.96 6.05 -15.22
C PRO A 208 -19.49 5.79 -14.82
N LEU A 209 -18.80 6.76 -14.20
CA LEU A 209 -17.42 6.59 -13.71
C LEU A 209 -17.39 5.88 -12.34
N GLY A 210 -18.28 4.91 -12.15
CA GLY A 210 -18.43 4.06 -10.98
C GLY A 210 -17.24 3.13 -10.71
N TRP A 211 -16.10 3.34 -11.36
CA TRP A 211 -14.82 2.68 -11.11
C TRP A 211 -13.82 3.59 -10.37
N VAL A 212 -13.94 4.92 -10.47
CA VAL A 212 -13.06 5.88 -9.75
C VAL A 212 -13.52 6.07 -8.32
N GLN A 213 -12.74 5.67 -7.34
CA GLN A 213 -13.15 5.72 -5.93
C GLN A 213 -12.88 7.09 -5.29
N SER A 214 -13.91 7.94 -5.23
CA SER A 214 -13.88 9.26 -4.59
C SER A 214 -14.27 9.29 -3.11
N ARG A 215 -14.21 8.12 -2.45
CA ARG A 215 -14.59 7.93 -1.03
C ARG A 215 -13.86 8.94 -0.10
N PRO A 216 -14.37 9.17 1.13
CA PRO A 216 -14.00 10.31 2.00
C PRO A 216 -12.52 10.51 2.33
N LEU A 217 -11.65 9.54 2.02
CA LEU A 217 -10.20 9.68 2.20
C LEU A 217 -9.53 10.50 1.08
N PHE A 218 -10.14 10.62 -0.11
CA PHE A 218 -9.53 11.33 -1.23
C PHE A 218 -9.32 12.84 -0.97
N PRO A 219 -10.28 13.58 -0.39
CA PRO A 219 -10.04 14.96 0.03
C PRO A 219 -8.85 15.13 0.99
N LEU A 220 -8.58 14.15 1.86
CA LEU A 220 -7.42 14.20 2.76
C LEU A 220 -6.10 14.10 1.99
N TRP A 221 -6.02 13.27 0.94
CA TRP A 221 -4.86 13.23 0.07
C TRP A 221 -4.63 14.56 -0.65
N PHE A 222 -5.70 15.16 -1.16
CA PHE A 222 -5.61 16.48 -1.79
C PHE A 222 -5.17 17.56 -0.80
N ALA A 223 -5.78 17.62 0.39
CA ALA A 223 -5.45 18.57 1.43
C ALA A 223 -4.01 18.41 1.93
N SER A 224 -3.57 17.18 2.21
CA SER A 224 -2.20 16.90 2.66
C SER A 224 -1.14 17.25 1.63
N LEU A 225 -1.34 16.91 0.35
CA LEU A 225 -0.43 17.30 -0.72
C LEU A 225 -0.45 18.81 -0.94
N GLY A 226 -1.63 19.44 -0.93
CA GLY A 226 -1.79 20.88 -1.07
C GLY A 226 -1.10 21.66 0.05
N LEU A 227 -1.34 21.28 1.30
CA LEU A 227 -0.67 21.86 2.48
C LEU A 227 0.84 21.61 2.44
N GLY A 228 1.26 20.40 2.05
CA GLY A 228 2.68 20.09 1.87
C GLY A 228 3.36 20.99 0.84
N GLN A 229 2.69 21.28 -0.29
CA GLN A 229 3.19 22.25 -1.26
C GLN A 229 3.18 23.67 -0.69
N ALA A 230 2.10 24.11 -0.04
CA ALA A 230 1.99 25.46 0.49
C ALA A 230 3.05 25.77 1.58
N LEU A 231 3.40 24.79 2.41
CA LEU A 231 4.37 24.94 3.49
C LEU A 231 5.82 24.81 3.03
N TYR A 232 6.12 23.92 2.08
CA TYR A 232 7.51 23.54 1.76
C TYR A 232 7.97 23.93 0.35
N ASN A 233 7.08 24.31 -0.56
CA ASN A 233 7.47 24.68 -1.93
C ASN A 233 7.96 26.13 -2.00
N ARG A 234 9.28 26.31 -2.01
CA ARG A 234 9.94 27.62 -2.11
C ARG A 234 9.79 28.31 -3.47
N GLN A 235 9.27 27.62 -4.49
CA GLN A 235 9.05 28.20 -5.82
C GLN A 235 7.70 28.92 -5.94
N LEU A 236 6.80 28.79 -4.94
CA LEU A 236 5.53 29.51 -4.91
C LEU A 236 5.76 30.96 -4.47
N SER A 237 5.09 31.90 -5.14
CA SER A 237 5.03 33.31 -4.74
C SER A 237 4.56 33.44 -3.29
N ASN A 238 5.13 34.37 -2.53
CA ASN A 238 4.83 34.59 -1.11
C ASN A 238 3.33 34.82 -0.83
N SER A 239 2.57 35.35 -1.81
CA SER A 239 1.11 35.54 -1.70
C SER A 239 0.31 34.23 -1.58
N HIS A 240 0.88 33.10 -2.00
CA HIS A 240 0.23 31.78 -1.98
C HIS A 240 0.83 30.84 -0.91
N ARG A 241 1.73 31.35 -0.07
CA ARG A 241 2.32 30.60 1.04
C ARG A 241 1.49 30.82 2.30
N ALA A 242 1.29 29.75 3.08
CA ALA A 242 0.60 29.84 4.35
C ALA A 242 1.46 30.45 5.47
N VAL A 243 2.77 30.65 5.21
CA VAL A 243 3.79 31.21 6.12
C VAL A 243 4.78 32.07 5.36
#